data_AF-A0A2Z4WAZ6-F1
#
_entry.id   AF-A0A2Z4WAZ6-F1
#
_cell.length_a   1.000
_cell.length_b   1.000
_cell.length_c   1.000
_cell.angle_alpha   90.00
_cell.angle_beta   90.00
_cell.angle_gamma   90.00
#
_symmetry.space_group_name_H-M   'P 1'
#
loop_
_entity.id
_entity.type
_entity.pdbx_description
1 polymer ?
#
loop_
_entity_poly.entity_id
_entity_poly.type
_entity_poly.pdbx_seq_one_letter_code
_entity_poly.pdbx_strand_id
1 'polypeptide(L)'
;MEVKQLEFKIITTSKNKQLKLTHKQIVVLLESLWDFKESIQAIETEEFLRKRLLENKIEEVDELFSILQDSIDYNFQKHLEKCFKKKKDDDPGMETMSWLDKK
;
A
#
# COMPACT_ATOMS: atom_id res chain seq x y z
N MET A 1 19.19 7.21 13.15
CA MET A 1 18.12 7.32 12.13
C MET A 1 17.03 8.21 12.70
N GLU A 2 16.88 9.43 12.19
CA GLU A 2 15.79 10.32 12.59
C GLU A 2 14.46 9.83 11.99
N VAL A 3 13.47 9.64 12.83
CA VAL A 3 12.11 9.26 12.41
C VAL A 3 11.43 10.53 11.88
N LYS A 4 11.38 10.70 10.55
CA LYS A 4 10.61 11.79 9.92
C LYS A 4 9.12 11.58 10.21
N GLN A 5 8.52 12.51 10.96
CA GLN A 5 7.09 12.56 11.24
C GLN A 5 6.43 13.59 10.31
N LEU A 6 5.26 13.25 9.78
CA LEU A 6 4.46 14.16 8.95
C LEU A 6 3.23 14.62 9.70
N GLU A 7 2.92 15.90 9.54
CA GLU A 7 1.83 16.56 10.22
C GLU A 7 0.68 16.78 9.24
N PHE A 8 -0.41 16.03 9.42
CA PHE A 8 -1.62 16.20 8.61
C PHE A 8 -2.65 17.04 9.36
N LYS A 9 -3.26 17.98 8.64
CA LYS A 9 -4.35 18.79 9.15
C LYS A 9 -5.68 18.17 8.74
N ILE A 10 -6.21 17.26 9.56
CA ILE A 10 -7.52 16.66 9.34
C ILE A 10 -8.60 17.62 9.85
N ILE A 11 -9.47 18.10 8.96
CA ILE A 11 -10.61 18.93 9.32
C ILE A 11 -11.73 18.01 9.82
N THR A 12 -11.99 18.02 11.13
CA THR A 12 -13.11 17.29 11.74
C THR A 12 -14.09 18.26 12.38
N THR A 13 -15.34 17.84 12.57
CA THR A 13 -16.43 18.62 13.18
C THR A 13 -16.14 19.04 14.64
N SER A 14 -15.16 18.41 15.29
CA SER A 14 -14.67 18.78 16.63
C SER A 14 -13.25 19.34 16.54
N LYS A 15 -13.10 20.67 16.58
CA LYS A 15 -11.84 21.45 16.78
C LYS A 15 -10.53 20.73 16.42
N ASN A 16 -10.03 20.97 15.20
CA ASN A 16 -8.60 20.92 14.80
C ASN A 16 -7.69 19.99 15.62
N LYS A 17 -7.99 18.68 15.67
CA LYS A 17 -7.02 17.70 16.15
C LYS A 17 -6.05 17.40 15.02
N GLN A 18 -4.79 17.79 15.20
CA GLN A 18 -3.70 17.36 14.32
C GLN A 18 -3.43 15.88 14.58
N LEU A 19 -3.56 15.05 13.55
CA LEU A 19 -3.18 13.64 13.62
C LEU A 19 -1.75 13.54 13.09
N LYS A 20 -0.81 13.18 13.97
CA LYS A 20 0.56 12.88 13.56
C LYS A 20 0.65 11.41 13.19
N LEU A 21 0.98 11.15 11.93
CA LEU A 21 1.19 9.80 11.44
C LEU A 21 2.68 9.56 11.22
N THR A 22 3.14 8.40 11.64
CA THR A 22 4.47 7.91 11.31
C THR A 22 4.52 7.46 9.85
N HIS A 23 5.70 7.50 9.25
CA HIS A 23 5.93 6.97 7.90
C HIS A 23 5.38 5.54 7.75
N LYS A 24 5.57 4.67 8.75
CA LYS A 24 5.08 3.29 8.70
C LYS A 24 3.54 3.21 8.69
N GLN A 25 2.85 4.08 9.42
CA GLN A 25 1.39 4.14 9.38
C GLN A 25 0.88 4.59 8.00
N ILE A 26 1.57 5.54 7.36
CA ILE A 26 1.21 5.98 6.00
C ILE A 26 1.46 4.86 4.98
N VAL A 27 2.56 4.11 5.11
CA VAL A 27 2.79 2.92 4.28
C VAL A 27 1.67 1.90 4.44
N VAL A 28 1.21 1.62 5.66
CA VAL A 28 0.07 0.70 5.89
C VAL A 28 -1.20 1.23 5.23
N LEU A 29 -1.46 2.54 5.28
CA LEU A 29 -2.61 3.13 4.58
C LEU A 29 -2.50 2.95 3.06
N LEU A 30 -1.31 3.13 2.48
CA LEU A 30 -1.05 2.86 1.07
C LEU A 30 -1.30 1.38 0.73
N GLU A 31 -0.80 0.45 1.55
CA GLU A 31 -1.04 -1.00 1.38
C GLU A 31 -2.54 -1.32 1.40
N SER A 32 -3.29 -0.78 2.37
CA SER A 32 -4.74 -0.97 2.45
C SER A 32 -5.50 -0.39 1.25
N LEU A 33 -5.11 0.79 0.76
CA LEU A 33 -5.71 1.42 -0.42
C LEU A 33 -5.44 0.58 -1.68
N TRP A 34 -4.22 0.04 -1.81
CA TRP A 34 -3.86 -0.86 -2.89
C TRP A 34 -4.71 -2.12 -2.89
N ASP A 35 -4.81 -2.82 -1.76
CA ASP A 35 -5.60 -4.05 -1.64
C ASP A 35 -7.10 -3.80 -1.91
N PHE A 36 -7.61 -2.64 -1.48
CA PHE A 36 -8.97 -2.23 -1.75
C PHE A 36 -9.20 -1.97 -3.25
N LYS A 37 -8.26 -1.30 -3.93
CA LYS A 37 -8.31 -1.06 -5.37
C LYS A 37 -8.33 -2.37 -6.15
N GLU A 38 -7.43 -3.30 -5.84
CA GLU A 38 -7.38 -4.62 -6.45
C GLU A 38 -8.71 -5.38 -6.24
N SER A 39 -9.28 -5.29 -5.03
CA SER A 39 -10.57 -5.90 -4.72
C SER A 39 -11.72 -5.32 -5.54
N ILE A 40 -11.73 -3.99 -5.78
CA ILE A 40 -12.73 -3.34 -6.65
C ILE A 40 -12.55 -3.78 -8.09
N GLN A 41 -11.31 -3.80 -8.59
CA GLN A 41 -10.99 -4.15 -9.97
C GLN A 41 -11.34 -5.61 -10.30
N ALA A 42 -11.33 -6.50 -9.31
CA ALA A 42 -11.77 -7.88 -9.46
C ALA A 42 -13.30 -8.06 -9.55
N ILE A 43 -14.10 -7.01 -9.32
CA ILE A 43 -15.56 -7.10 -9.40
C ILE A 43 -16.01 -7.00 -10.86
N GLU A 44 -16.51 -8.11 -11.40
CA GLU A 44 -17.17 -8.15 -12.71
C GLU A 44 -18.66 -7.76 -12.57
N THR A 45 -19.12 -6.81 -13.39
CA THR A 45 -20.52 -6.40 -13.42
C THR A 45 -20.92 -5.92 -14.82
N GLU A 46 -22.07 -6.37 -15.29
CA GLU A 46 -22.67 -5.92 -16.56
C GLU A 46 -23.54 -4.66 -16.39
N GLU A 47 -23.91 -4.35 -15.15
CA GLU A 47 -24.72 -3.16 -14.83
C GLU A 47 -23.91 -1.87 -15.02
N PHE A 48 -24.32 -1.04 -15.98
CA PHE A 48 -23.63 0.21 -16.33
C PHE A 48 -23.46 1.18 -15.15
N LEU A 49 -24.52 1.39 -14.36
CA LEU A 49 -24.47 2.30 -13.20
C LEU A 49 -23.48 1.81 -12.15
N ARG A 50 -23.49 0.50 -11.87
CA ARG A 50 -22.57 -0.11 -10.93
C ARG A 50 -21.13 -0.04 -11.43
N LYS A 51 -20.89 -0.29 -12.71
CA LYS A 51 -19.56 -0.13 -13.33
C LYS A 51 -19.01 1.28 -13.12
N ARG A 52 -19.82 2.31 -13.41
CA ARG A 52 -19.42 3.71 -13.24
C ARG A 52 -19.15 4.07 -11.78
N LEU A 53 -19.89 3.49 -10.84
CA LEU A 53 -19.63 3.68 -9.42
C LEU A 53 -18.28 3.07 -9.00
N LEU A 54 -17.93 1.89 -9.52
CA LEU A 54 -16.64 1.25 -9.24
C LEU A 54 -15.47 2.05 -9.86
N GLU A 55 -15.64 2.57 -11.09
CA GLU A 55 -14.67 3.46 -11.74
C GLU A 55 -14.41 4.71 -10.90
N ASN A 56 -15.46 5.41 -10.46
CA ASN A 56 -15.32 6.57 -9.57
C ASN A 56 -14.59 6.21 -8.27
N LYS A 57 -14.82 5.02 -7.71
CA LYS A 57 -14.12 4.58 -6.49
C LYS A 57 -12.64 4.33 -6.72
N ILE A 58 -12.27 3.82 -7.90
CA ILE A 58 -10.87 3.67 -8.28
C ILE A 58 -10.20 5.05 -8.38
N GLU A 59 -10.87 6.03 -9.00
CA GLU A 59 -10.35 7.41 -9.10
C GLU A 59 -10.13 8.05 -7.73
N GLU A 60 -11.10 7.91 -6.81
CA GLU A 60 -10.95 8.38 -5.43
C GLU A 60 -9.75 7.73 -4.72
N VAL A 61 -9.54 6.43 -4.92
CA VAL A 61 -8.40 5.72 -4.35
C VAL A 61 -7.09 6.24 -4.92
N ASP A 62 -7.00 6.44 -6.24
CA ASP A 62 -5.79 6.93 -6.90
C ASP A 62 -5.40 8.34 -6.45
N GLU A 63 -6.38 9.22 -6.24
CA GLU A 63 -6.14 10.55 -5.68
C GLU A 63 -5.57 10.47 -4.25
N LEU A 64 -6.21 9.68 -3.37
CA LEU A 64 -5.74 9.47 -2.00
C LEU A 64 -4.34 8.85 -1.98
N PHE A 65 -4.08 7.92 -2.90
CA PHE A 65 -2.80 7.24 -3.03
C PHE A 65 -1.68 8.23 -3.36
N SER A 66 -1.90 9.10 -4.37
CA SER A 66 -0.93 10.13 -4.77
C SER A 66 -0.63 11.08 -3.62
N ILE A 67 -1.66 11.59 -2.94
CA ILE A 67 -1.52 12.52 -1.80
C ILE A 67 -0.65 11.89 -0.71
N LEU A 68 -0.91 10.63 -0.37
CA LEU A 68 -0.15 9.93 0.66
C LEU A 68 1.28 9.64 0.21
N GLN A 69 1.51 9.17 -1.01
CA GLN A 69 2.88 8.94 -1.54
C GLN A 69 3.72 10.21 -1.54
N ASP A 70 3.16 11.32 -2.04
CA ASP A 70 3.84 12.60 -2.12
C ASP A 70 4.16 13.16 -0.73
N SER A 71 3.25 12.95 0.24
CA SER A 71 3.45 13.41 1.62
C SER A 71 4.68 12.78 2.28
N ILE A 72 5.00 11.51 1.98
CA ILE A 72 6.16 10.79 2.53
C ILE A 72 7.37 10.69 1.58
N ASP A 73 7.32 11.28 0.38
CA ASP A 73 8.35 11.10 -0.66
C ASP A 73 8.66 9.60 -0.87
N TYR A 74 7.60 8.81 -1.09
CA TYR A 74 7.67 7.35 -1.10
C TYR A 74 7.21 6.73 -2.41
N ASN A 75 8.04 5.85 -2.96
CA ASN A 75 7.74 5.09 -4.16
C ASN A 75 7.19 3.70 -3.80
N PHE A 76 5.87 3.56 -3.78
CA PHE A 76 5.18 2.31 -3.47
C PHE A 76 5.43 1.22 -4.52
N GLN A 77 5.55 1.58 -5.80
CA GLN A 77 5.87 0.63 -6.88
C GLN A 77 7.18 -0.11 -6.60
N LYS A 78 8.22 0.61 -6.17
CA LYS A 78 9.51 0.01 -5.78
C LYS A 78 9.38 -0.89 -4.56
N HIS A 79 8.45 -0.63 -3.65
CA HIS A 79 8.16 -1.50 -2.50
C HIS A 79 7.49 -2.80 -2.94
N LEU A 80 6.48 -2.72 -3.80
CA LEU A 80 5.86 -3.90 -4.42
C LEU A 80 6.90 -4.76 -5.14
N GLU A 81 7.76 -4.17 -5.97
CA GLU A 81 8.82 -4.90 -6.66
C GLU A 81 9.75 -5.67 -5.71
N LYS A 82 10.10 -5.09 -4.55
CA LYS A 82 10.91 -5.78 -3.53
C LYS A 82 10.15 -6.96 -2.92
N CYS A 83 8.86 -6.81 -2.66
CA CYS A 83 8.01 -7.89 -2.15
C CYS A 83 7.87 -9.03 -3.18
N PHE A 84 7.72 -8.71 -4.47
CA PHE A 84 7.65 -9.72 -5.53
C PHE A 84 9.01 -10.40 -5.80
N LYS A 85 10.12 -9.67 -5.75
CA LYS A 85 11.47 -10.23 -5.96
C LYS A 85 11.90 -11.19 -4.87
N LYS A 86 11.40 -11.05 -3.63
CA LYS A 86 11.68 -11.98 -2.53
C LYS A 86 11.15 -13.40 -2.73
N LYS A 87 10.29 -13.64 -3.72
CA LYS A 87 9.77 -14.99 -3.99
C LYS A 87 10.75 -15.91 -4.72
N LYS A 88 11.91 -15.44 -5.20
CA LYS A 88 12.69 -16.23 -6.16
C LYS A 88 13.86 -17.08 -5.65
N ASP A 89 14.59 -16.77 -4.58
CA ASP A 89 15.70 -17.67 -4.17
C ASP A 89 16.21 -17.53 -2.70
N ASP A 90 15.59 -16.71 -1.85
CA ASP A 90 16.07 -16.51 -0.46
C ASP A 90 15.27 -17.37 0.55
N ASP A 91 15.08 -18.65 0.26
CA ASP A 91 14.59 -19.59 1.26
C ASP A 91 15.81 -20.20 1.98
N PRO A 92 16.16 -19.75 3.22
CA PRO A 92 17.31 -20.28 3.94
C PRO A 92 17.20 -21.79 4.22
N GLY A 93 16.02 -22.38 4.03
CA GLY A 93 15.81 -23.83 4.04
C GLY A 93 16.47 -24.57 2.86
N MET A 94 16.65 -23.93 1.70
CA MET A 94 17.23 -24.56 0.50
C MET A 94 18.75 -24.74 0.62
N GLU A 95 19.47 -23.79 1.23
CA GLU A 95 20.90 -23.94 1.50
C GLU A 95 21.18 -25.03 2.55
N THR A 96 20.28 -25.18 3.52
CA THR A 96 20.41 -26.18 4.59
C THR A 96 20.25 -27.61 4.07
N MET A 97 19.35 -27.84 3.10
CA MET A 97 19.17 -29.16 2.48
C MET A 97 20.36 -29.55 1.59
N SER A 98 20.93 -28.59 0.86
CA SER A 98 22.15 -28.81 0.04
C SER A 98 23.38 -29.21 0.86
N TRP A 99 23.46 -28.80 2.13
CA TRP A 99 24.51 -29.21 3.06
C TRP A 99 24.32 -30.62 3.62
N LEU A 100 23.08 -31.09 3.75
CA LEU A 100 22.77 -32.44 4.25
C LEU A 100 23.01 -33.51 3.17
N ASP A 101 22.79 -33.18 1.90
CA ASP A 101 23.02 -34.10 0.76
C ASP A 101 24.51 -34.29 0.40
N LYS A 102 25.42 -33.56 1.06
CA LYS A 102 26.88 -33.67 0.85
C LYS A 102 27.61 -34.47 1.94
N LYS A 103 26.87 -35.22 2.78
CA LYS A 103 27.42 -36.20 3.73
C LYS A 103 27.07 -37.62 3.31
#